data_AF-A0A3M1DP18-F1
#
_entry.id   AF-A0A3M1DP18-F1
#
_cell.length_a   1.000
_cell.length_b   1.000
_cell.length_c   1.000
_cell.angle_alpha   90.00
_cell.angle_beta   90.00
_cell.angle_gamma   90.00
#
_symmetry.space_group_name_H-M   'P 1'
#
loop_
_entity.id
_entity.type
_entity.pdbx_description
1 polymer ?
#
loop_
_entity_poly.entity_id
_entity_poly.type
_entity_poly.pdbx_seq_one_letter_code
_entity_poly.pdbx_strand_id
1 'polypeptide(L)'
;LGIVWMTNLYNFMDGTDGLAAAQAVTAAGTGGLLLMQHGALPAGLYSLAIAAAAAGFLVFNRPPARIFMGDVGSYFLGFTLAVLAVAGERTGQLSLWCSLTLLAWFLTDATLTLLMRIARGDPWHQAHREHAYQRLVQMGWSHGRLLAAFLALQLFILIPLALLGSFDPGIALGGFLCATALCAILWVTIQNRYQRSIQGSPQV
;
A
#
# COMPACT_ATOMS: atom_id res chain seq x y z
N LEU A 1 -18.17 2.09 1.98
CA LEU A 1 -17.21 1.94 3.11
C LEU A 1 -15.79 1.66 2.61
N GLY A 2 -15.52 0.52 1.95
CA GLY A 2 -14.16 0.17 1.49
C GLY A 2 -13.49 1.22 0.59
N ILE A 3 -14.22 1.84 -0.34
CA ILE A 3 -13.68 2.94 -1.18
C ILE A 3 -13.27 4.15 -0.33
N VAL A 4 -14.13 4.60 0.59
CA VAL A 4 -13.83 5.72 1.51
C VAL A 4 -12.60 5.41 2.35
N TRP A 5 -12.50 4.17 2.86
CA TRP A 5 -11.33 3.73 3.61
C TRP A 5 -10.08 3.74 2.75
N MET A 6 -10.12 3.19 1.53
CA MET A 6 -8.99 3.18 0.62
C MET A 6 -8.51 4.59 0.26
N THR A 7 -9.43 5.52 0.03
CA THR A 7 -9.09 6.93 -0.23
C THR A 7 -8.32 7.55 0.94
N ASN A 8 -8.79 7.37 2.18
CA ASN A 8 -8.15 7.94 3.36
C ASN A 8 -6.83 7.24 3.72
N LEU A 9 -6.81 5.90 3.69
CA LEU A 9 -5.60 5.15 4.02
C LEU A 9 -4.46 5.45 3.03
N TYR A 10 -4.78 5.67 1.76
CA TYR A 10 -3.76 6.00 0.77
C TYR A 10 -3.13 7.36 1.05
N ASN A 11 -3.95 8.34 1.47
CA ASN A 11 -3.49 9.64 1.93
C ASN A 11 -2.60 9.53 3.19
N PHE A 12 -2.98 8.70 4.17
CA PHE A 12 -2.14 8.47 5.37
C PHE A 12 -0.77 7.87 5.04
N MET A 13 -0.70 7.03 4.01
CA MET A 13 0.54 6.37 3.58
C MET A 13 1.41 7.25 2.66
N ASP A 14 0.90 8.37 2.15
CA ASP A 14 1.65 9.36 1.36
C ASP A 14 2.45 10.34 2.23
N GLY A 15 3.29 9.81 3.12
CA GLY A 15 4.14 10.64 3.99
C GLY A 15 5.63 10.29 3.94
N THR A 16 6.07 9.61 2.89
CA THR A 16 7.49 9.33 2.64
C THR A 16 7.78 9.32 1.14
N ASP A 17 8.96 9.82 0.77
CA ASP A 17 9.43 9.91 -0.61
C ASP A 17 9.31 8.59 -1.37
N GLY A 18 8.61 8.61 -2.50
CA GLY A 18 8.51 7.53 -3.47
C GLY A 18 7.57 6.38 -3.10
N LEU A 19 7.11 6.25 -1.85
CA LEU A 19 6.36 5.06 -1.41
C LEU A 19 4.96 4.98 -2.03
N ALA A 20 4.16 6.05 -1.93
CA ALA A 20 2.82 6.10 -2.52
C ALA A 20 2.88 5.97 -4.05
N ALA A 21 3.80 6.69 -4.69
CA ALA A 21 4.00 6.56 -6.13
C ALA A 21 4.41 5.13 -6.55
N ALA A 22 5.32 4.47 -5.83
CA ALA A 22 5.69 3.08 -6.09
C ALA A 22 4.53 2.10 -5.86
N GLN A 23 3.69 2.34 -4.85
CA GLN A 23 2.46 1.57 -4.61
C GLN A 23 1.50 1.69 -5.79
N ALA A 24 1.30 2.90 -6.34
CA ALA A 24 0.49 3.10 -7.53
C ALA A 24 1.06 2.39 -8.75
N VAL A 25 2.37 2.52 -9.02
CA VAL A 25 3.02 1.85 -10.15
C VAL A 25 2.83 0.34 -10.08
N THR A 26 3.12 -0.26 -8.93
CA THR A 26 3.05 -1.72 -8.75
C THR A 26 1.61 -2.24 -8.76
N ALA A 27 0.69 -1.62 -8.02
CA ALA A 27 -0.70 -2.07 -7.98
C ALA A 27 -1.46 -1.81 -9.28
N ALA A 28 -1.38 -0.59 -9.84
CA ALA A 28 -2.06 -0.26 -11.09
C ALA A 28 -1.40 -0.95 -12.30
N GLY A 29 -0.08 -1.13 -12.27
CA GLY A 29 0.67 -1.83 -13.30
C GLY A 29 0.28 -3.30 -13.37
N THR A 30 0.46 -4.04 -12.28
CA THR A 30 0.10 -5.46 -12.23
C THR A 30 -1.40 -5.69 -12.40
N GLY A 31 -2.23 -4.91 -11.71
CA GLY A 31 -3.69 -5.01 -11.83
C GLY A 31 -4.17 -4.69 -13.26
N GLY A 32 -3.56 -3.70 -13.92
CA GLY A 32 -3.88 -3.35 -15.30
C GLY A 32 -3.54 -4.46 -16.29
N LEU A 33 -2.37 -5.08 -16.16
CA LEU A 33 -1.99 -6.24 -16.96
C LEU A 33 -2.94 -7.43 -16.76
N LEU A 34 -3.31 -7.73 -15.50
CA LEU A 34 -4.26 -8.80 -15.18
C LEU A 34 -5.65 -8.53 -15.74
N LEU A 35 -6.14 -7.29 -15.64
CA LEU A 35 -7.42 -6.89 -16.25
C LEU A 35 -7.41 -7.08 -17.77
N MET A 36 -6.32 -6.69 -18.45
CA MET A 36 -6.19 -6.93 -19.90
C MET A 36 -6.17 -8.42 -20.23
N GLN A 37 -5.42 -9.21 -19.46
CA GLN A 37 -5.32 -10.66 -19.63
C GLN A 37 -6.68 -11.35 -19.51
N HIS A 38 -7.57 -10.85 -18.64
CA HIS A 38 -8.92 -11.38 -18.44
C HIS A 38 -10.00 -10.66 -19.26
N GLY A 39 -9.60 -9.95 -20.33
CA GLY A 39 -10.54 -9.39 -21.32
C GLY A 39 -11.14 -8.02 -20.97
N ALA A 40 -10.75 -7.40 -19.86
CA ALA A 40 -11.17 -6.04 -19.49
C ALA A 40 -10.22 -4.97 -20.07
N LEU A 41 -10.06 -4.96 -21.40
CA LEU A 41 -9.10 -4.08 -22.08
C LEU A 41 -9.26 -2.59 -21.70
N PRO A 42 -10.46 -1.98 -21.70
CA PRO A 42 -10.60 -0.56 -21.34
C PRO A 42 -10.15 -0.25 -19.90
N ALA A 43 -10.56 -1.08 -18.93
CA ALA A 43 -10.18 -0.91 -17.53
C ALA A 43 -8.67 -1.15 -17.32
N GLY A 44 -8.11 -2.14 -18.01
CA GLY A 44 -6.70 -2.45 -17.99
C GLY A 44 -5.84 -1.30 -18.55
N LEU A 45 -6.20 -0.72 -19.70
CA LEU A 45 -5.52 0.45 -20.27
C LEU A 45 -5.60 1.66 -19.35
N TYR A 46 -6.77 1.91 -18.73
CA TYR A 46 -6.92 2.99 -17.76
C TYR A 46 -6.01 2.79 -16.53
N SER A 47 -5.95 1.57 -16.00
CA SER A 47 -5.05 1.22 -14.89
C SER A 47 -3.57 1.38 -15.28
N LEU A 48 -3.18 0.97 -16.49
CA LEU A 48 -1.81 1.15 -16.98
C LEU A 48 -1.47 2.63 -17.22
N ALA A 49 -2.43 3.46 -17.64
CA ALA A 49 -2.21 4.90 -17.75
C ALA A 49 -1.92 5.53 -16.37
N ILE A 50 -2.62 5.10 -15.32
CA ILE A 50 -2.31 5.50 -13.93
C ILE A 50 -0.91 5.03 -13.54
N ALA A 51 -0.55 3.78 -13.84
CA ALA A 51 0.78 3.24 -13.55
C ALA A 51 1.88 4.05 -14.24
N ALA A 52 1.69 4.40 -15.52
CA ALA A 52 2.63 5.20 -16.30
C ALA A 52 2.76 6.64 -15.76
N ALA A 53 1.64 7.28 -15.42
CA ALA A 53 1.64 8.60 -14.80
C ALA A 53 2.36 8.59 -13.43
N ALA A 54 2.07 7.59 -12.59
CA ALA A 54 2.74 7.40 -11.31
C ALA A 54 4.24 7.10 -11.48
N ALA A 55 4.63 6.36 -12.52
CA ALA A 55 6.03 6.08 -12.82
C ALA A 55 6.78 7.37 -13.25
N GLY A 56 6.15 8.20 -14.10
CA GLY A 56 6.67 9.51 -14.46
C GLY A 56 6.82 10.43 -13.25
N PHE A 57 5.81 10.46 -12.37
CA PHE A 57 5.86 11.21 -11.11
C PHE A 57 6.96 10.68 -10.17
N LEU A 58 7.12 9.35 -10.05
CA LEU A 58 8.13 8.72 -9.20
C LEU A 58 9.56 9.15 -9.54
N VAL A 59 9.86 9.49 -10.79
CA VAL A 59 11.19 10.04 -11.18
C VAL A 59 11.53 11.31 -10.40
N PHE A 60 10.52 12.14 -10.10
CA PHE A 60 10.66 13.39 -9.34
C PHE A 60 10.39 13.21 -7.84
N ASN A 61 9.61 12.21 -7.46
CA ASN A 61 9.25 11.91 -6.07
C ASN A 61 10.18 10.87 -5.39
N ARG A 62 11.11 10.26 -6.14
CA ARG A 62 12.13 9.36 -5.56
C ARG A 62 13.01 10.09 -4.54
N PRO A 63 13.50 9.42 -3.49
CA PRO A 63 14.35 10.04 -2.48
C PRO A 63 15.68 10.61 -3.05
N PRO A 64 16.07 11.86 -2.73
CA PRO A 64 15.28 12.90 -2.06
C PRO A 64 14.23 13.52 -3.00
N ALA A 65 12.97 13.59 -2.56
CA ALA A 65 11.85 14.05 -3.38
C ALA A 65 11.97 15.54 -3.75
N ARG A 66 11.66 15.86 -5.01
CA ARG A 66 11.59 17.25 -5.52
C ARG A 66 10.18 17.81 -5.52
N ILE A 67 9.18 16.92 -5.64
CA ILE A 67 7.76 17.25 -5.60
C ILE A 67 7.03 16.21 -4.75
N PHE A 68 5.98 16.65 -4.07
CA PHE A 68 5.11 15.81 -3.24
C PHE A 68 3.79 15.53 -3.96
N MET A 69 3.18 14.38 -3.66
CA MET A 69 1.95 13.94 -4.29
C MET A 69 0.75 14.73 -3.76
N GLY A 70 0.72 14.94 -2.43
CA GLY A 70 -0.27 15.77 -1.78
C GLY A 70 -1.67 15.16 -1.82
N ASP A 71 -2.64 15.86 -1.25
CA ASP A 71 -4.00 15.37 -1.09
C ASP A 71 -4.68 15.08 -2.43
N VAL A 72 -4.45 15.91 -3.45
CA VAL A 72 -5.05 15.73 -4.77
C VAL A 72 -4.63 14.39 -5.39
N GLY A 73 -3.33 14.08 -5.38
CA GLY A 73 -2.82 12.85 -5.98
C GLY A 73 -3.17 11.62 -5.15
N SER A 74 -2.99 11.68 -3.84
CA SER A 74 -3.18 10.53 -2.95
C SER A 74 -4.65 10.12 -2.84
N TYR A 75 -5.59 11.07 -2.73
CA TYR A 75 -7.01 10.76 -2.75
C TYR A 75 -7.47 10.21 -4.10
N PHE A 76 -6.99 10.78 -5.20
CA PHE A 76 -7.28 10.28 -6.54
C PHE A 76 -6.83 8.83 -6.70
N LEU A 77 -5.59 8.50 -6.30
CA LEU A 77 -5.05 7.14 -6.41
C LEU A 77 -5.81 6.16 -5.51
N GLY A 78 -6.04 6.50 -4.24
CA GLY A 78 -6.78 5.65 -3.31
C GLY A 78 -8.21 5.37 -3.79
N PHE A 79 -8.93 6.39 -4.26
CA PHE A 79 -10.27 6.24 -4.84
C PHE A 79 -10.24 5.35 -6.09
N THR A 80 -9.37 5.67 -7.04
CA THR A 80 -9.38 5.04 -8.36
C THR A 80 -8.96 3.58 -8.30
N LEU A 81 -7.96 3.23 -7.49
CA LEU A 81 -7.56 1.84 -7.26
C LEU A 81 -8.68 1.04 -6.60
N ALA A 82 -9.40 1.63 -5.65
CA ALA A 82 -10.56 0.97 -5.02
C ALA A 82 -11.69 0.72 -6.03
N VAL A 83 -12.00 1.71 -6.86
CA VAL A 83 -13.03 1.58 -7.90
C VAL A 83 -12.64 0.52 -8.92
N LEU A 84 -11.38 0.48 -9.37
CA LEU A 84 -10.90 -0.55 -10.29
C LEU A 84 -10.99 -1.95 -9.67
N ALA A 85 -10.62 -2.11 -8.39
CA ALA A 85 -10.74 -3.38 -7.69
C ALA A 85 -12.21 -3.86 -7.58
N VAL A 86 -13.12 -2.96 -7.24
CA VAL A 86 -14.56 -3.27 -7.15
C VAL A 86 -15.15 -3.54 -8.54
N ALA A 87 -14.76 -2.78 -9.55
CA ALA A 87 -15.20 -2.98 -10.93
C ALA A 87 -14.77 -4.36 -11.42
N GLY A 88 -13.48 -4.71 -11.28
CA GLY A 88 -12.94 -6.02 -11.67
C GLY A 88 -13.68 -7.19 -11.03
N GLU A 89 -14.03 -7.09 -9.75
CA GLU A 89 -14.82 -8.10 -9.03
C GLU A 89 -16.25 -8.19 -9.59
N ARG A 90 -16.90 -7.04 -9.80
CA ARG A 90 -18.28 -6.97 -10.30
C ARG A 90 -18.44 -7.53 -11.70
N THR A 91 -17.43 -7.34 -12.54
CA THR A 91 -17.46 -7.77 -13.93
C THR A 91 -16.78 -9.14 -14.13
N GLY A 92 -16.14 -9.70 -13.09
CA GLY A 92 -15.58 -11.04 -13.05
C GLY A 92 -14.19 -11.20 -13.68
N GLN A 93 -13.52 -10.12 -14.09
CA GLN A 93 -12.19 -10.18 -14.73
C GLN A 93 -11.04 -10.10 -13.73
N LEU A 94 -11.28 -9.63 -12.50
CA LEU A 94 -10.23 -9.64 -11.48
C LEU A 94 -10.84 -9.73 -10.10
N SER A 95 -10.46 -10.76 -9.34
CA SER A 95 -10.94 -10.90 -7.97
C SER A 95 -10.54 -9.71 -7.12
N LEU A 96 -11.46 -9.26 -6.26
CA LEU A 96 -11.22 -8.24 -5.24
C LEU A 96 -10.02 -8.62 -4.37
N TRP A 97 -9.91 -9.90 -3.98
CA TRP A 97 -8.82 -10.38 -3.13
C TRP A 97 -7.45 -10.29 -3.83
N CYS A 98 -7.40 -10.51 -5.14
CA CYS A 98 -6.20 -10.31 -5.93
C CYS A 98 -5.77 -8.83 -5.90
N SER A 99 -6.73 -7.92 -6.09
CA SER A 99 -6.46 -6.47 -6.04
C SER A 99 -6.05 -5.98 -4.64
N LEU A 100 -6.70 -6.49 -3.58
CA LEU A 100 -6.34 -6.17 -2.20
C LEU A 100 -4.97 -6.75 -1.80
N THR A 101 -4.56 -7.88 -2.40
CA THR A 101 -3.21 -8.46 -2.20
C THR A 101 -2.11 -7.49 -2.67
N LEU A 102 -2.31 -6.84 -3.82
CA LEU A 102 -1.37 -5.82 -4.34
C LEU A 102 -1.27 -4.58 -3.44
N LEU A 103 -2.29 -4.34 -2.60
CA LEU A 103 -2.42 -3.21 -1.67
C LEU A 103 -2.16 -3.63 -0.21
N ALA A 104 -1.76 -4.87 0.05
CA ALA A 104 -1.80 -5.48 1.37
C ALA A 104 -0.96 -4.73 2.41
N TRP A 105 0.21 -4.20 2.05
CA TRP A 105 1.03 -3.41 2.97
C TRP A 105 0.33 -2.13 3.41
N PHE A 106 -0.21 -1.34 2.47
CA PHE A 106 -0.92 -0.10 2.77
C PHE A 106 -2.17 -0.36 3.62
N LEU A 107 -2.96 -1.36 3.24
CA LEU A 107 -4.13 -1.79 3.98
C LEU A 107 -3.77 -2.17 5.41
N THR A 108 -2.74 -3.00 5.57
CA THR A 108 -2.35 -3.53 6.89
C THR A 108 -1.78 -2.45 7.80
N ASP A 109 -0.82 -1.65 7.33
CA ASP A 109 -0.19 -0.61 8.14
C ASP A 109 -1.21 0.44 8.59
N ALA A 110 -2.01 0.95 7.66
CA ALA A 110 -3.01 1.96 7.99
C ALA A 110 -4.09 1.42 8.94
N THR A 111 -4.63 0.22 8.64
CA THR A 111 -5.72 -0.36 9.45
C THR A 111 -5.24 -0.70 10.86
N LEU A 112 -4.11 -1.40 11.01
CA LEU A 112 -3.62 -1.77 12.33
C LEU A 112 -3.19 -0.55 13.15
N THR A 113 -2.57 0.45 12.51
CA THR A 113 -2.16 1.68 13.20
C THR A 113 -3.38 2.43 13.75
N LEU A 114 -4.43 2.62 12.94
CA LEU A 114 -5.63 3.31 13.42
C LEU A 114 -6.39 2.49 14.47
N LEU A 115 -6.54 1.18 14.28
CA LEU A 115 -7.19 0.31 15.27
C LEU A 115 -6.48 0.36 16.62
N MET A 116 -5.14 0.34 16.63
CA MET A 116 -4.37 0.40 17.87
C MET A 116 -4.46 1.76 18.56
N ARG A 117 -4.52 2.86 17.80
CA ARG A 117 -4.79 4.19 18.36
C ARG A 117 -6.18 4.26 18.99
N ILE A 118 -7.20 3.78 18.29
CA ILE A 118 -8.57 3.71 18.81
C ILE A 118 -8.62 2.86 20.10
N ALA A 119 -7.96 1.70 20.12
CA ALA A 119 -7.93 0.82 21.29
C ALA A 119 -7.23 1.44 22.51
N ARG A 120 -6.29 2.37 22.30
CA ARG A 120 -5.62 3.14 23.36
C ARG A 120 -6.41 4.38 23.80
N GLY A 121 -7.49 4.73 23.10
CA GLY A 121 -8.22 5.97 23.32
C GLY A 121 -7.53 7.21 22.73
N ASP A 122 -6.51 7.02 21.88
CA ASP A 122 -5.82 8.12 21.23
C ASP A 122 -6.73 8.77 20.16
N PRO A 123 -6.66 10.10 19.96
CA PRO A 123 -7.43 10.78 18.93
C PRO A 123 -6.95 10.33 17.53
N TRP A 124 -7.68 9.39 16.93
CA TRP A 124 -7.33 8.78 15.64
C TRP A 124 -7.40 9.75 14.45
N HIS A 125 -8.15 10.84 14.57
CA HIS A 125 -8.34 11.86 13.54
C HIS A 125 -7.26 12.95 13.54
N GLN A 126 -6.40 12.98 14.56
CA GLN A 126 -5.29 13.94 14.63
C GLN A 126 -4.05 13.37 13.93
N ALA A 127 -3.25 14.26 13.34
CA ALA A 127 -2.01 13.90 12.68
C ALA A 127 -1.06 13.16 13.64
N HIS A 128 -0.49 12.05 13.18
CA HIS A 128 0.37 11.19 13.99
C HIS A 128 1.52 10.59 13.18
N ARG A 129 2.52 10.05 13.89
CA ARG A 129 3.73 9.44 13.30
C ARG A 129 3.92 7.97 13.71
N GLU A 130 2.84 7.22 13.76
CA GLU A 130 2.82 5.85 14.28
C GLU A 130 2.77 4.73 13.24
N HIS A 131 2.60 5.06 11.96
CA HIS A 131 2.66 4.06 10.89
C HIS A 131 4.03 3.37 10.89
N ALA A 132 4.05 2.10 10.52
CA ALA A 132 5.27 1.31 10.53
C ALA A 132 6.37 1.95 9.66
N TYR A 133 6.00 2.51 8.50
CA TYR A 133 6.94 3.22 7.65
C TYR A 133 7.56 4.45 8.34
N GLN A 134 6.75 5.22 9.09
CA GLN A 134 7.21 6.42 9.82
C GLN A 134 8.13 6.01 10.97
N ARG A 135 7.78 4.96 11.71
CA ARG A 135 8.60 4.43 12.81
C ARG A 135 9.93 3.88 12.32
N LEU A 136 9.99 3.25 11.13
CA LEU A 136 11.26 2.86 10.52
C LEU A 136 12.16 4.08 10.27
N VAL A 137 11.61 5.17 9.71
CA VAL A 137 12.36 6.41 9.48
C VAL A 137 12.82 7.03 10.80
N GLN A 138 11.96 7.06 11.83
CA GLN A 138 12.33 7.52 13.17
C GLN A 138 13.43 6.67 13.83
N MET A 139 13.53 5.38 13.50
CA MET A 139 14.65 4.50 13.90
C MET A 139 15.90 4.66 13.03
N GLY A 140 15.97 5.70 12.18
CA GLY A 140 17.14 6.02 11.37
C GLY A 140 17.18 5.37 9.99
N TRP A 141 16.09 4.77 9.51
CA TRP A 141 16.03 4.32 8.11
C TRP A 141 15.97 5.52 7.17
N SER A 142 16.78 5.49 6.11
CA SER A 142 16.62 6.44 5.02
C SER A 142 15.36 6.12 4.20
N HIS A 143 14.74 7.15 3.63
CA HIS A 143 13.59 6.99 2.73
C HIS A 143 13.91 6.05 1.55
N GLY A 144 15.13 6.09 1.02
CA GLY A 144 15.61 5.17 -0.03
C GLY A 144 15.65 3.71 0.41
N ARG A 145 16.13 3.44 1.63
CA ARG A 145 16.15 2.08 2.20
C ARG A 145 14.73 1.54 2.40
N LEU A 146 13.83 2.39 2.90
CA LEU A 146 12.42 2.06 3.08
C LEU A 146 11.75 1.74 1.72
N LEU A 147 11.95 2.59 0.72
CA LEU A 147 11.42 2.39 -0.63
C LEU A 147 11.93 1.08 -1.25
N ALA A 148 13.23 0.79 -1.12
CA ALA A 148 13.82 -0.46 -1.63
C ALA A 148 13.23 -1.70 -0.95
N ALA A 149 13.05 -1.67 0.38
CA ALA A 149 12.43 -2.77 1.11
C ALA A 149 10.95 -2.97 0.72
N PHE A 150 10.21 -1.88 0.53
CA PHE A 150 8.83 -1.92 0.05
C PHE A 150 8.73 -2.51 -1.36
N LEU A 151 9.58 -2.06 -2.29
CA LEU A 151 9.62 -2.62 -3.65
C LEU A 151 10.00 -4.10 -3.66
N ALA A 152 10.91 -4.53 -2.78
CA ALA A 152 11.22 -5.94 -2.61
C ALA A 152 10.01 -6.74 -2.10
N LEU A 153 9.26 -6.22 -1.13
CA LEU A 153 8.02 -6.84 -0.66
C LEU A 153 6.99 -6.96 -1.79
N GLN A 154 6.83 -5.90 -2.61
CA GLN A 154 5.95 -5.94 -3.77
C GLN A 154 6.39 -7.00 -4.78
N LEU A 155 7.65 -6.95 -5.21
CA LEU A 155 8.16 -7.78 -6.31
C LEU A 155 8.25 -9.27 -5.95
N PHE A 156 8.71 -9.59 -4.74
CA PHE A 156 9.00 -10.97 -4.36
C PHE A 156 7.86 -11.67 -3.64
N ILE A 157 6.87 -10.94 -3.11
CA ILE A 157 5.78 -11.53 -2.32
C ILE A 157 4.41 -11.13 -2.89
N LEU A 158 4.08 -9.83 -2.88
CA LEU A 158 2.69 -9.41 -3.13
C LEU A 158 2.27 -9.57 -4.60
N ILE A 159 3.15 -9.23 -5.55
CA ILE A 159 2.90 -9.45 -6.98
C ILE A 159 2.79 -10.96 -7.28
N PRO A 160 3.75 -11.83 -6.88
CA PRO A 160 3.61 -13.27 -7.08
C PRO A 160 2.33 -13.87 -6.49
N LEU A 161 1.95 -13.48 -5.27
CA LEU A 161 0.70 -13.95 -4.66
C LEU A 161 -0.53 -13.46 -5.44
N ALA A 162 -0.53 -12.22 -5.92
CA ALA A 162 -1.62 -11.70 -6.75
C ALA A 162 -1.70 -12.42 -8.10
N LEU A 163 -0.56 -12.70 -8.76
CA LEU A 163 -0.52 -13.45 -10.01
C LEU A 163 -1.06 -14.87 -9.83
N LEU A 164 -0.68 -15.56 -8.76
CA LEU A 164 -1.22 -16.89 -8.42
C LEU A 164 -2.72 -16.83 -8.14
N GLY A 165 -3.16 -15.83 -7.38
CA GLY A 165 -4.57 -15.60 -7.09
C GLY A 165 -5.40 -15.15 -8.29
N SER A 166 -4.77 -14.76 -9.41
CA SER A 166 -5.51 -14.27 -10.58
C SER A 166 -6.29 -15.36 -11.32
N PHE A 167 -5.93 -16.64 -11.12
CA PHE A 167 -6.54 -17.79 -11.81
C PHE A 167 -7.73 -18.41 -11.06
N ASP A 168 -7.80 -18.24 -9.75
CA ASP A 168 -8.84 -18.86 -8.91
C ASP A 168 -9.17 -17.95 -7.71
N PRO A 169 -10.45 -17.61 -7.46
CA PRO A 169 -10.85 -16.76 -6.33
C PRO A 169 -10.49 -17.34 -4.95
N GLY A 170 -10.46 -18.67 -4.79
CA GLY A 170 -10.05 -19.32 -3.56
C GLY A 170 -8.56 -19.15 -3.29
N ILE A 171 -7.72 -19.31 -4.31
CA ILE A 171 -6.29 -18.99 -4.26
C ILE A 171 -6.09 -17.50 -4.01
N ALA A 172 -6.90 -16.62 -4.61
CA ALA A 172 -6.85 -15.18 -4.37
C ALA A 172 -7.09 -14.83 -2.90
N LEU A 173 -8.12 -15.42 -2.29
CA LEU A 173 -8.41 -15.24 -0.87
C LEU A 173 -7.28 -15.77 0.00
N GLY A 174 -6.78 -16.98 -0.27
CA GLY A 174 -5.64 -17.56 0.45
C GLY A 174 -4.39 -16.68 0.35
N GLY A 175 -4.07 -16.18 -0.85
CA GLY A 175 -2.98 -15.25 -1.10
C GLY A 175 -3.14 -13.95 -0.33
N PHE A 176 -4.34 -13.37 -0.32
CA PHE A 176 -4.65 -12.15 0.44
C PHE A 176 -4.47 -12.35 1.95
N LEU A 177 -4.96 -13.46 2.50
CA LEU A 177 -4.82 -13.80 3.92
C LEU A 177 -3.34 -14.00 4.29
N CYS A 178 -2.57 -14.72 3.47
CA CYS A 178 -1.13 -14.90 3.66
C CYS A 178 -0.38 -13.56 3.60
N ALA A 179 -0.67 -12.72 2.61
CA ALA A 179 -0.08 -11.39 2.47
C ALA A 179 -0.37 -10.50 3.68
N THR A 180 -1.63 -10.47 4.13
CA THR A 180 -2.06 -9.67 5.28
C THR A 180 -1.42 -10.18 6.57
N ALA A 181 -1.37 -11.50 6.79
CA ALA A 181 -0.71 -12.09 7.95
C ALA A 181 0.78 -11.76 7.99
N LEU A 182 1.50 -11.87 6.87
CA LEU A 182 2.90 -11.48 6.78
C LEU A 182 3.09 -9.99 7.07
N CYS A 183 2.29 -9.12 6.44
CA CYS A 183 2.35 -7.68 6.66
C CYS A 183 2.06 -7.32 8.13
N ALA A 184 1.12 -8.03 8.78
CA ALA A 184 0.81 -7.83 10.18
C ALA A 184 1.96 -8.26 11.10
N ILE A 185 2.61 -9.40 10.80
CA ILE A 185 3.81 -9.84 11.53
C ILE A 185 4.95 -8.82 11.39
N LEU A 186 5.19 -8.33 10.18
CA LEU A 186 6.19 -7.29 9.92
C LEU A 186 5.84 -5.99 10.68
N TRP A 187 4.57 -5.57 10.63
CA TRP A 187 4.07 -4.42 11.37
C TRP A 187 4.33 -4.59 12.87
N VAL A 188 3.87 -5.69 13.50
CA VAL A 188 4.10 -5.97 14.93
C VAL A 188 5.59 -5.96 15.27
N THR A 189 6.43 -6.56 14.41
CA THR A 189 7.87 -6.59 14.60
C THR A 189 8.47 -5.19 14.60
N ILE A 190 8.08 -4.33 13.66
CA ILE A 190 8.52 -2.93 13.57
C ILE A 190 8.08 -2.16 14.81
N GLN A 191 6.81 -2.34 15.22
CA GLN A 191 6.23 -1.66 16.37
C GLN A 191 6.97 -2.04 17.65
N ASN A 192 7.25 -3.33 17.87
CA ASN A 192 8.01 -3.82 19.02
C ASN A 192 9.45 -3.32 19.03
N ARG A 193 10.13 -3.32 17.87
CA ARG A 193 11.49 -2.79 17.75
C ARG A 193 11.56 -1.30 18.09
N TYR A 194 10.59 -0.52 17.63
CA TYR A 194 10.49 0.91 17.92
C TYR A 194 10.32 1.18 19.42
N GLN A 195 9.45 0.43 20.10
CA GLN A 195 9.27 0.57 21.55
C GLN A 195 10.56 0.30 22.32
N ARG A 196 11.32 -0.74 21.93
CA ARG A 196 12.63 -1.05 22.52
C ARG A 196 13.67 0.05 22.28
N SER A 197 13.68 0.66 21.09
CA SER A 197 14.64 1.75 20.80
C SER A 197 14.40 3.00 21.66
N ILE A 198 13.14 3.29 22.01
CA ILE A 198 12.82 4.41 22.90
C ILE A 198 13.21 4.09 24.34
N GLN A 199 12.90 2.88 24.82
CA GLN A 199 13.22 2.47 26.20
C GLN A 199 14.73 2.36 26.48
N GLY A 200 15.54 2.04 25.46
CA GLY A 200 17.00 1.96 25.57
C GLY A 200 17.75 3.28 25.38
N SER A 201 17.06 4.38 25.08
CA SER A 201 17.70 5.69 24.96
C SER A 201 17.90 6.30 26.35
N PRO A 202 19.12 6.74 26.73
CA PRO A 202 19.31 7.42 28.02
C PRO A 202 18.37 8.62 28.09
N GLN A 203 17.62 8.74 29.18
CA GLN A 203 16.81 9.93 29.43
C GLN A 203 17.79 11.10 29.64
N VAL A 204 17.89 11.96 28.63
CA VAL A 204 18.64 13.22 28.67
C VAL A 204 17.76 14.27 29.31
#